data_AF-A0A3A8HXG8-F1
#
_entry.id   AF-A0A3A8HXG8-F1
#
_cell.length_a   1.000
_cell.length_b   1.000
_cell.length_c   1.000
_cell.angle_alpha   90.00
_cell.angle_beta   90.00
_cell.angle_gamma   90.00
#
_symmetry.space_group_name_H-M   'P 1'
#
loop_
_entity.id
_entity.type
_entity.pdbx_description
1 polymer ?
#
loop_
_entity_poly.entity_id
_entity_poly.type
_entity_poly.pdbx_seq_one_letter_code
_entity_poly.pdbx_strand_id
1 'polypeptide(L)'
;MAPSLFDDYVDVPNVETGLDFDAADDRTLRMASQPVDKALLDSLIRYQETFLAHVESDATPDAMARAQTAALTDSGLTLKTVEWGLTVLRAFGGRRWTAQRLQSKLTELEATSGAEVDALRQRIQNELKKQERHTEALGRRYGPDTVTLLREHEPVLVALHTRLTKVLSRG
;
A
#
# COMPACT_ATOMS: atom_id res chain seq x y z
N MET A 1 13.80 20.86 21.43
CA MET A 1 13.24 20.24 20.21
C MET A 1 13.10 18.76 20.48
N ALA A 2 11.89 18.22 20.51
CA ALA A 2 11.70 16.78 20.72
C ALA A 2 12.08 16.05 19.44
N PRO A 3 12.89 14.97 19.51
CA PRO A 3 13.14 14.13 18.34
C PRO A 3 11.80 13.60 17.82
N SER A 4 11.58 13.72 16.51
CA SER A 4 10.40 13.17 15.85
C SER A 4 10.45 11.66 15.99
N LEU A 5 9.53 11.07 16.78
CA LEU A 5 9.36 9.61 16.92
C LEU A 5 8.93 8.91 15.60
N PHE A 6 8.91 9.66 14.50
CA PHE A 6 8.65 9.19 13.15
C PHE A 6 9.94 9.04 12.31
N ASP A 7 11.12 9.41 12.82
CA ASP A 7 12.40 9.35 12.06
C ASP A 7 12.91 7.93 11.78
N ASP A 8 12.53 6.93 12.58
CA ASP A 8 12.95 5.53 12.39
C ASP A 8 12.12 4.80 11.31
N TYR A 9 11.07 5.44 10.80
CA TYR A 9 10.33 4.95 9.66
C TYR A 9 10.97 5.62 8.45
N VAL A 10 11.71 4.85 7.66
CA VAL A 10 12.08 5.28 6.30
C VAL A 10 10.76 5.46 5.54
N ASP A 11 10.20 6.66 5.66
CA ASP A 11 9.11 7.19 4.88
C ASP A 11 9.61 7.13 3.44
N VAL A 12 9.22 6.08 2.71
CA VAL A 12 9.02 6.31 1.28
C VAL A 12 7.86 7.27 1.24
N PRO A 13 8.07 8.55 0.87
CA PRO A 13 7.02 9.54 0.96
C PRO A 13 5.90 9.07 0.03
N ASN A 14 4.77 8.63 0.59
CA ASN A 14 3.54 8.47 -0.19
C ASN A 14 2.97 9.87 -0.43
N VAL A 15 3.72 10.68 -1.18
CA VAL A 15 3.35 12.04 -1.56
C VAL A 15 2.29 11.90 -2.65
N GLU A 16 1.04 11.77 -2.22
CA GLU A 16 -0.07 12.24 -3.03
C GLU A 16 -0.11 13.78 -2.86
N THR A 17 0.68 14.51 -3.66
CA THR A 17 0.39 15.92 -3.95
C THR A 17 -0.86 15.95 -4.82
N GLY A 18 -2.03 15.86 -4.20
CA GLY A 18 -3.32 16.04 -4.84
C GLY A 18 -4.08 17.16 -4.17
N LEU A 19 -4.49 18.15 -4.96
CA LEU A 19 -5.41 19.22 -4.56
C LEU A 19 -6.73 18.61 -4.02
N ASP A 20 -7.45 19.33 -3.16
CA ASP A 20 -8.83 18.99 -2.82
C ASP A 20 -9.64 18.98 -4.14
N PHE A 21 -9.94 17.78 -4.64
CA PHE A 21 -10.63 17.58 -5.92
C PHE A 21 -12.15 17.64 -5.71
N ASP A 22 -12.84 18.38 -6.58
CA ASP A 22 -14.30 18.54 -6.55
C ASP A 22 -15.02 17.33 -7.18
N ALA A 23 -16.33 17.22 -7.00
CA ALA A 23 -17.13 16.10 -7.51
C ALA A 23 -17.07 15.91 -9.06
N ALA A 24 -16.73 16.96 -9.81
CA ALA A 24 -16.49 16.89 -11.25
C ALA A 24 -15.13 16.25 -11.60
N ASP A 25 -14.12 16.46 -10.74
CA ASP A 25 -12.81 15.84 -10.87
C ASP A 25 -12.90 14.35 -10.56
N ASP A 26 -13.68 13.96 -9.55
CA ASP A 26 -13.95 12.55 -9.23
C ASP A 26 -14.57 11.79 -10.42
N ARG A 27 -15.48 12.42 -11.17
CA ARG A 27 -16.08 11.81 -12.37
C ARG A 27 -15.06 11.64 -13.48
N THR A 28 -14.22 12.66 -13.69
CA THR A 28 -13.16 12.63 -14.71
C THR A 28 -12.09 11.60 -14.34
N LEU A 29 -11.71 11.52 -13.06
CA LEU A 29 -10.79 10.51 -12.53
C LEU A 29 -11.34 9.10 -12.70
N ARG A 30 -12.65 8.87 -12.46
CA ARG A 30 -13.30 7.57 -12.72
C ARG A 30 -13.39 7.20 -14.20
N MET A 31 -13.59 8.18 -15.07
CA MET A 31 -13.60 7.92 -16.52
C MET A 31 -12.19 7.65 -17.07
N ALA A 32 -11.16 8.16 -16.39
CA ALA A 32 -9.77 7.97 -16.76
C ALA A 32 -9.12 6.73 -16.09
N SER A 33 -9.76 6.14 -15.08
CA SER A 33 -9.24 4.99 -14.36
C SER A 33 -9.96 3.70 -14.77
N GLN A 34 -9.18 2.64 -14.93
CA GLN A 34 -9.71 1.30 -15.08
C GLN A 34 -10.03 0.73 -13.69
N PRO A 35 -11.18 0.11 -13.43
CA PRO A 35 -11.40 -0.61 -12.17
C PRO A 35 -10.45 -1.82 -12.09
N VAL A 36 -10.06 -2.20 -10.87
CA VAL A 36 -9.36 -3.47 -10.64
C VAL A 36 -10.40 -4.55 -10.43
N ASP A 37 -10.61 -5.40 -11.43
CA ASP A 37 -11.41 -6.60 -11.26
C ASP A 37 -10.59 -7.74 -10.64
N LYS A 38 -11.26 -8.83 -10.31
CA LYS A 38 -10.65 -10.00 -9.67
C LYS A 38 -9.55 -10.63 -10.53
N ALA A 39 -9.77 -10.76 -11.84
CA ALA A 39 -8.80 -11.38 -12.74
C ALA A 39 -7.51 -10.55 -12.81
N LEU A 40 -7.64 -9.23 -12.90
CA LEU A 40 -6.52 -8.31 -12.86
C LEU A 40 -5.80 -8.35 -11.52
N LEU A 41 -6.53 -8.38 -10.40
CA LEU A 41 -5.92 -8.52 -9.07
C LEU A 41 -5.13 -9.82 -8.93
N ASP A 42 -5.69 -10.95 -9.36
CA ASP A 42 -5.03 -12.26 -9.32
C ASP A 42 -3.74 -12.26 -10.15
N SER A 43 -3.77 -11.66 -11.35
CA SER A 43 -2.58 -11.50 -12.19
C SER A 43 -1.54 -10.56 -11.57
N LEU A 44 -1.97 -9.48 -10.91
CA LEU A 44 -1.06 -8.55 -10.21
C LEU A 44 -0.41 -9.20 -8.97
N ILE A 45 -1.16 -10.00 -8.22
CA ILE A 45 -0.62 -10.79 -7.10
C ILE A 45 0.43 -11.76 -7.61
N ARG A 46 0.09 -12.54 -8.65
CA ARG A 46 1.02 -13.48 -9.28
C ARG A 46 2.28 -12.79 -9.79
N TYR A 47 2.12 -11.63 -10.42
CA TYR A 47 3.25 -10.79 -10.83
C TYR A 47 4.19 -10.49 -9.65
N GLN A 48 3.66 -10.01 -8.53
CA GLN A 48 4.46 -9.65 -7.36
C GLN A 48 5.12 -10.88 -6.70
N GLU A 49 4.42 -12.00 -6.64
CA GLU A 49 4.94 -13.26 -6.12
C GLU A 49 6.09 -13.79 -6.98
N THR A 50 5.91 -13.84 -8.30
CA THR A 50 6.92 -14.29 -9.24
C THR A 50 8.13 -13.35 -9.24
N PHE A 51 7.90 -12.04 -9.15
CA PHE A 51 8.98 -11.07 -9.00
C PHE A 51 9.78 -11.35 -7.72
N LEU A 52 9.11 -11.44 -6.56
CA LEU A 52 9.74 -11.70 -5.26
C LEU A 52 10.52 -13.02 -5.24
N ALA A 53 9.99 -14.08 -5.85
CA ALA A 53 10.66 -15.38 -5.91
C ALA A 53 12.05 -15.31 -6.56
N HIS A 54 12.29 -14.32 -7.44
CA HIS A 54 13.59 -14.12 -8.08
C HIS A 54 14.49 -13.15 -7.30
N VAL A 55 13.94 -12.15 -6.59
CA VAL A 55 14.72 -11.07 -5.98
C VAL A 55 14.93 -11.19 -4.47
N GLU A 56 14.22 -12.09 -3.79
CA GLU A 56 14.32 -12.22 -2.32
C GLU A 56 15.71 -12.66 -1.84
N SER A 57 16.42 -13.46 -2.63
CA SER A 57 17.79 -13.91 -2.34
C SER A 57 18.88 -13.09 -3.03
N ASP A 58 18.55 -12.40 -4.13
CA ASP A 58 19.48 -11.62 -4.96
C ASP A 58 18.77 -10.41 -5.56
N ALA A 59 19.08 -9.22 -5.04
CA ALA A 59 18.48 -7.95 -5.47
C ALA A 59 19.41 -7.14 -6.39
N THR A 60 20.36 -7.78 -7.06
CA THR A 60 21.20 -7.08 -8.06
C THR A 60 20.37 -6.54 -9.23
N PRO A 61 20.82 -5.48 -9.92
CA PRO A 61 20.10 -4.92 -11.07
C PRO A 61 19.78 -5.96 -12.16
N ASP A 62 20.72 -6.87 -12.44
CA ASP A 62 20.52 -7.95 -13.41
C ASP A 62 19.48 -8.98 -12.94
N ALA A 63 19.45 -9.31 -11.65
CA ALA A 63 18.44 -10.18 -11.08
C ALA A 63 17.05 -9.53 -11.13
N MET A 64 16.95 -8.23 -10.83
CA MET A 64 15.70 -7.47 -10.95
C MET A 64 15.18 -7.41 -12.39
N ALA A 65 16.05 -7.20 -13.38
CA ALA A 65 15.65 -7.18 -14.79
C ALA A 65 15.11 -8.56 -15.26
N ARG A 66 15.75 -9.66 -14.82
CA ARG A 66 15.25 -11.02 -15.08
C ARG A 66 13.93 -11.28 -14.37
N ALA A 67 13.81 -10.88 -13.10
CA ALA A 67 12.59 -11.01 -12.32
C ALA A 67 11.41 -10.28 -12.95
N GLN A 68 11.62 -9.05 -13.43
CA GLN A 68 10.64 -8.25 -14.16
C GLN A 68 10.12 -9.01 -15.39
N THR A 69 11.03 -9.57 -16.19
CA THR A 69 10.70 -10.31 -17.42
C THR A 69 9.90 -11.59 -17.11
N ALA A 70 10.34 -12.34 -16.09
CA ALA A 70 9.67 -13.56 -15.64
C ALA A 70 8.26 -13.26 -15.11
N ALA A 71 8.11 -12.22 -14.28
CA ALA A 71 6.84 -11.82 -13.70
C ALA A 71 5.84 -11.33 -14.76
N LEU A 72 6.29 -10.55 -15.76
CA LEU A 72 5.44 -10.14 -16.89
C LEU A 72 4.95 -11.34 -17.69
N THR A 73 5.84 -12.31 -17.96
CA THR A 73 5.50 -13.52 -18.72
C THR A 73 4.47 -14.38 -17.97
N ASP A 74 4.69 -14.61 -16.67
CA ASP A 74 3.85 -15.50 -15.86
C ASP A 74 2.49 -14.89 -15.51
N SER A 75 2.43 -13.57 -15.28
CA SER A 75 1.17 -12.86 -15.01
C SER A 75 0.33 -12.61 -16.26
N GLY A 76 0.93 -12.69 -17.45
CA GLY A 76 0.30 -12.33 -18.73
C GLY A 76 -0.01 -10.85 -18.88
N LEU A 77 0.53 -9.99 -17.99
CA LEU A 77 0.25 -8.56 -17.99
C LEU A 77 1.21 -7.80 -18.90
N THR A 78 0.70 -6.71 -19.47
CA THR A 78 1.57 -5.73 -20.13
C THR A 78 2.27 -4.86 -19.10
N LEU A 79 3.44 -4.30 -19.44
CA LEU A 79 4.17 -3.39 -18.56
C LEU A 79 3.29 -2.23 -18.07
N LYS A 80 2.53 -1.61 -18.98
CA LYS A 80 1.63 -0.50 -18.65
C LYS A 80 0.57 -0.91 -17.62
N THR A 81 0.00 -2.10 -17.78
CA THR A 81 -1.00 -2.64 -16.84
C THR A 81 -0.39 -2.90 -15.47
N VAL A 82 0.82 -3.45 -15.43
CA VAL A 82 1.57 -3.68 -14.17
C VAL A 82 1.88 -2.37 -13.46
N GLU A 83 2.47 -1.38 -14.15
CA GLU A 83 2.84 -0.09 -13.53
C GLU A 83 1.63 0.61 -12.91
N TRP A 84 0.53 0.61 -13.64
CA TRP A 84 -0.74 1.15 -13.15
C TRP A 84 -1.26 0.35 -11.95
N GLY A 85 -1.33 -0.98 -12.05
CA GLY A 85 -1.87 -1.84 -11.00
C GLY A 85 -1.02 -1.80 -9.72
N LEU A 86 0.30 -1.80 -9.85
CA LEU A 86 1.22 -1.66 -8.74
C LEU A 86 1.07 -0.32 -8.02
N THR A 87 0.70 0.76 -8.72
CA THR A 87 0.38 2.04 -8.07
C THR A 87 -0.82 1.89 -7.14
N VAL A 88 -1.88 1.21 -7.59
CA VAL A 88 -3.06 0.94 -6.76
C VAL A 88 -2.71 0.06 -5.56
N LEU A 89 -1.99 -1.05 -5.80
CA LEU A 89 -1.62 -2.00 -4.75
C LEU A 89 -0.67 -1.39 -3.71
N ARG A 90 0.28 -0.54 -4.12
CA ARG A 90 1.16 0.19 -3.19
C ARG A 90 0.38 1.19 -2.35
N ALA A 91 -0.51 1.95 -2.97
CA ALA A 91 -1.33 2.94 -2.28
C ALA A 91 -2.27 2.27 -1.26
N PHE A 92 -2.87 1.13 -1.59
CA PHE A 92 -3.66 0.34 -0.66
C PHE A 92 -2.78 -0.32 0.42
N GLY A 93 -1.80 -1.13 0.00
CA GLY A 93 -0.94 -1.92 0.88
C GLY A 93 -0.17 -1.09 1.90
N GLY A 94 0.35 0.08 1.49
CA GLY A 94 1.04 1.00 2.41
C GLY A 94 0.12 1.55 3.49
N ARG A 95 -1.10 1.97 3.15
CA ARG A 95 -2.09 2.47 4.13
C ARG A 95 -2.51 1.36 5.10
N ARG A 96 -2.77 0.14 4.60
CA ARG A 96 -3.15 -1.02 5.43
C ARG A 96 -2.01 -1.46 6.34
N TRP A 97 -0.78 -1.48 5.83
CA TRP A 97 0.41 -1.76 6.63
C TRP A 97 0.58 -0.76 7.78
N THR A 98 0.45 0.55 7.50
CA THR A 98 0.50 1.59 8.52
C THR A 98 -0.62 1.42 9.54
N ALA A 99 -1.85 1.12 9.10
CA ALA A 99 -2.96 0.85 10.00
C ALA A 99 -2.70 -0.33 10.95
N GLN A 100 -2.15 -1.45 10.45
CA GLN A 100 -1.77 -2.60 11.27
C GLN A 100 -0.69 -2.25 12.30
N ARG A 101 0.30 -1.42 11.93
CA ARG A 101 1.33 -0.93 12.86
C ARG A 101 0.75 -0.05 13.97
N LEU A 102 -0.14 0.86 13.62
CA LEU A 102 -0.82 1.72 14.58
C LEU A 102 -1.73 0.93 15.54
N GLN A 103 -2.43 -0.10 15.04
CA GLN A 103 -3.22 -1.02 15.88
C GLN A 103 -2.34 -1.82 16.84
N SER A 104 -1.20 -2.33 16.35
CA SER A 104 -0.22 -3.04 17.20
C SER A 104 0.27 -2.13 18.32
N LYS A 105 0.61 -0.87 17.99
CA LYS A 105 1.03 0.13 18.96
C LYS A 105 -0.07 0.49 19.97
N LEU A 106 -1.33 0.55 19.55
CA LEU A 106 -2.44 0.73 20.51
C LEU A 106 -2.50 -0.42 21.50
N THR A 107 -2.36 -1.65 21.01
CA THR A 107 -2.38 -2.87 21.84
C THR A 107 -1.24 -2.84 22.88
N GLU A 108 -0.03 -2.44 22.48
CA GLU A 108 1.11 -2.26 23.40
C GLU A 108 0.83 -1.22 24.50
N LEU A 109 0.08 -0.16 24.16
CA LEU A 109 -0.26 0.92 25.09
C LEU A 109 -1.42 0.57 26.02
N GLU A 110 -2.17 -0.52 25.83
CA GLU A 110 -3.32 -0.88 26.68
C GLU A 110 -2.91 -1.13 28.14
N ALA A 111 -1.74 -1.72 28.37
CA ALA A 111 -1.24 -2.04 29.71
C ALA A 111 -0.64 -0.85 30.47
N THR A 112 -0.45 0.31 29.82
CA THR A 112 0.24 1.47 30.40
C THR A 112 -0.76 2.59 30.71
N SER A 113 -0.70 3.24 31.86
CA SER A 113 -1.61 4.35 32.21
C SER A 113 -0.86 5.65 32.45
N GLY A 114 -1.50 6.78 32.14
CA GLY A 114 -0.94 8.13 32.36
C GLY A 114 -1.43 9.13 31.33
N ALA A 115 -1.51 10.41 31.69
CA ALA A 115 -2.03 11.47 30.82
C ALA A 115 -1.28 11.60 29.48
N GLU A 116 0.04 11.36 29.47
CA GLU A 116 0.84 11.34 28.23
C GLU A 116 0.51 10.14 27.35
N VAL A 117 0.26 8.98 27.96
CA VAL A 117 -0.14 7.76 27.26
C VAL A 117 -1.54 7.93 26.67
N ASP A 118 -2.47 8.56 27.40
CA ASP A 118 -3.81 8.85 26.90
C ASP A 118 -3.78 9.82 25.72
N ALA A 119 -2.96 10.87 25.79
CA ALA A 119 -2.74 11.78 24.67
C ALA A 119 -2.14 11.07 23.45
N LEU A 120 -1.20 10.13 23.66
CA LEU A 120 -0.62 9.32 22.60
C LEU A 120 -1.64 8.37 21.97
N ARG A 121 -2.46 7.67 22.79
CA ARG A 121 -3.55 6.81 22.30
C ARG A 121 -4.51 7.59 21.42
N GLN A 122 -4.93 8.78 21.87
CA GLN A 122 -5.82 9.64 21.09
C GLN A 122 -5.22 10.05 19.74
N ARG A 123 -3.92 10.37 19.71
CA ARG A 123 -3.22 10.69 18.45
C ARG A 123 -3.18 9.49 17.50
N ILE A 124 -2.86 8.30 18.01
CA ILE A 124 -2.81 7.07 17.20
C ILE A 124 -4.21 6.72 16.65
N GLN A 125 -5.26 6.85 17.46
CA GLN A 125 -6.64 6.64 17.02
C GLN A 125 -7.06 7.64 15.93
N ASN A 126 -6.64 8.90 16.04
CA ASN A 126 -6.91 9.91 15.01
C ASN A 126 -6.19 9.56 13.69
N GLU A 127 -4.93 9.11 13.77
CA GLU A 127 -4.18 8.69 12.59
C GLU A 127 -4.79 7.43 11.96
N LEU A 128 -5.24 6.46 12.75
CA LEU A 128 -5.98 5.29 12.23
C LEU A 128 -7.23 5.71 11.46
N LYS A 129 -8.04 6.62 12.00
CA LYS A 129 -9.21 7.17 11.29
C LYS A 129 -8.82 7.85 9.98
N LYS A 130 -7.69 8.54 9.95
CA LYS A 130 -7.16 9.18 8.73
C LYS A 130 -6.76 8.13 7.68
N GLN A 131 -6.05 7.07 8.08
CA GLN A 131 -5.69 5.97 7.18
C GLN A 131 -6.92 5.27 6.60
N GLU A 132 -7.94 4.98 7.42
CA GLU A 132 -9.20 4.40 6.93
C GLU A 132 -9.90 5.31 5.90
N ARG A 133 -10.02 6.61 6.18
CA ARG A 133 -10.61 7.58 5.24
C ARG A 133 -9.84 7.64 3.92
N HIS A 134 -8.52 7.59 3.97
CA HIS A 134 -7.69 7.60 2.76
C HIS A 134 -7.81 6.28 1.98
N THR A 135 -7.96 5.14 2.66
CA THR A 135 -8.27 3.86 2.02
C THR A 135 -9.64 3.91 1.33
N GLU A 136 -10.66 4.48 1.97
CA GLU A 136 -11.99 4.67 1.36
C GLU A 136 -11.94 5.64 0.17
N ALA A 137 -11.12 6.69 0.26
CA ALA A 137 -10.95 7.67 -0.81
C ALA A 137 -10.39 7.06 -2.11
N LEU A 138 -9.68 5.93 -2.03
CA LEU A 138 -9.30 5.16 -3.22
C LEU A 138 -10.52 4.77 -4.06
N GLY A 139 -11.68 4.56 -3.43
CA GLY A 139 -12.93 4.22 -4.12
C GLY A 139 -13.44 5.36 -5.01
N ARG A 140 -13.09 6.62 -4.70
CA ARG A 140 -13.40 7.76 -5.57
C ARG A 140 -12.66 7.66 -6.91
N ARG A 141 -11.40 7.23 -6.86
CA ARG A 141 -10.52 7.13 -8.03
C ARG A 141 -10.65 5.82 -8.78
N TYR A 142 -10.78 4.67 -8.09
CA TYR A 142 -10.71 3.34 -8.69
C TYR A 142 -12.05 2.58 -8.65
N GLY A 143 -13.08 3.20 -8.09
CA GLY A 143 -14.39 2.59 -7.89
C GLY A 143 -14.51 1.88 -6.53
N PRO A 144 -15.72 1.85 -5.93
CA PRO A 144 -15.96 1.23 -4.62
C PRO A 144 -15.73 -0.28 -4.63
N ASP A 145 -16.02 -0.94 -5.75
CA ASP A 145 -15.83 -2.39 -5.91
C ASP A 145 -14.34 -2.78 -5.83
N THR A 146 -13.45 -1.94 -6.38
CA THR A 146 -12.01 -2.11 -6.26
C THR A 146 -11.59 -2.11 -4.79
N VAL A 147 -12.05 -1.16 -3.98
CA VAL A 147 -11.68 -1.11 -2.55
C VAL A 147 -12.21 -2.31 -1.79
N THR A 148 -13.43 -2.75 -2.11
CA THR A 148 -14.04 -3.94 -1.53
C THR A 148 -13.19 -5.18 -1.82
N LEU A 149 -12.85 -5.39 -3.09
CA LEU A 149 -12.02 -6.51 -3.53
C LEU A 149 -10.61 -6.48 -2.89
N LEU A 150 -9.99 -5.30 -2.77
CA LEU A 150 -8.69 -5.16 -2.12
C LEU A 150 -8.75 -5.49 -0.62
N ARG A 151 -9.85 -5.13 0.06
CA ARG A 151 -10.08 -5.51 1.47
C ARG A 151 -10.22 -7.02 1.65
N GLU A 152 -10.90 -7.70 0.74
CA GLU A 152 -11.01 -9.17 0.75
C GLU A 152 -9.64 -9.86 0.68
N HIS A 153 -8.66 -9.24 0.00
CA HIS A 153 -7.32 -9.77 -0.20
C HIS A 153 -6.26 -9.08 0.68
N GLU A 154 -6.69 -8.29 1.67
CA GLU A 154 -5.80 -7.46 2.50
C GLU A 154 -4.61 -8.23 3.11
N PRO A 155 -4.80 -9.43 3.71
CA PRO A 155 -3.69 -10.16 4.32
C PRO A 155 -2.57 -10.47 3.31
N VAL A 156 -2.93 -10.88 2.09
CA VAL A 156 -1.99 -11.20 1.02
C VAL A 156 -1.29 -9.92 0.54
N LEU A 157 -2.06 -8.86 0.28
CA LEU A 157 -1.54 -7.60 -0.24
C LEU A 157 -0.58 -6.91 0.74
N VAL A 158 -0.88 -6.94 2.04
CA VAL A 158 0.01 -6.38 3.07
C VAL A 158 1.27 -7.22 3.23
N ALA A 159 1.18 -8.56 3.16
CA ALA A 159 2.34 -9.43 3.19
C ALA A 159 3.27 -9.18 1.99
N LEU A 160 2.72 -9.07 0.78
CA LEU A 160 3.47 -8.73 -0.43
C LEU A 160 4.11 -7.34 -0.34
N HIS A 161 3.35 -6.34 0.11
CA HIS A 161 3.88 -4.99 0.35
C HIS A 161 5.09 -5.01 1.29
N THR A 162 4.98 -5.72 2.42
CA THR A 162 6.04 -5.82 3.42
C THR A 162 7.30 -6.47 2.85
N ARG A 163 7.14 -7.57 2.11
CA ARG A 163 8.26 -8.29 1.47
C ARG A 163 8.93 -7.44 0.39
N LEU A 164 8.15 -6.79 -0.47
CA LEU A 164 8.67 -5.90 -1.53
C LEU A 164 9.44 -4.72 -0.95
N THR A 165 8.88 -4.03 0.06
CA THR A 165 9.57 -2.90 0.71
C THR A 165 10.90 -3.34 1.30
N LYS A 166 10.97 -4.52 1.94
CA LYS A 166 12.21 -5.07 2.50
C LYS A 166 13.27 -5.37 1.44
N VAL A 167 12.88 -5.84 0.26
CA VAL A 167 13.82 -6.09 -0.84
C VAL A 167 14.30 -4.77 -1.44
N LEU A 168 13.37 -3.85 -1.72
CA LEU A 168 13.67 -2.59 -2.42
C LEU A 168 14.41 -1.58 -1.54
N SER A 169 14.34 -1.70 -0.20
CA SER A 169 15.10 -0.84 0.71
C SER A 169 16.54 -1.30 0.94
N ARG A 170 16.96 -2.43 0.36
CA ARG A 170 18.33 -3.01 0.53
C ARG A 170 19.26 -2.72 -0.63
N GLY A 171 18.72 -2.36 -1.79
CA GLY A 171 19.48 -1.96 -2.99
C GLY A 171 19.69 -0.46 -3.00
#